data_AF-A0A3A0DJQ9-F1
#
_entry.id   AF-A0A3A0DJQ9-F1
#
_cell.length_a   1.000
_cell.length_b   1.000
_cell.length_c   1.000
_cell.angle_alpha   90.00
_cell.angle_beta   90.00
_cell.angle_gamma   90.00
#
_symmetry.space_group_name_H-M   'P 1'
#
loop_
_entity.id
_entity.type
_entity.pdbx_description
1 polymer ?
#
loop_
_entity_poly.entity_id
_entity_poly.type
_entity_poly.pdbx_seq_one_letter_code
_entity_poly.pdbx_strand_id
1 'polypeptide(L)'
;MYHFGDVPAGCAGPDDESLVAGLGGNMLVGDFTHEDGARYVMVVNRDFANSAVCSPQFRKSPAKVEKVSPYDGRLGAYGGEDVWLAPGQGVLLKLTW
;
A
#
# COMPACT_ATOMS: atom_id res chain seq x y z
N MET A 1 -7.78 -7.60 3.11
CA MET A 1 -7.33 -7.08 1.79
C MET A 1 -8.54 -6.50 1.08
N TYR A 2 -8.36 -5.42 0.33
CA TYR A 2 -9.39 -4.68 -0.39
C TYR A 2 -8.81 -4.03 -1.65
N HIS A 3 -9.68 -3.50 -2.52
CA HIS A 3 -9.31 -3.02 -3.83
C HIS A 3 -9.62 -1.53 -4.01
N PHE A 4 -8.80 -0.86 -4.82
CA PHE A 4 -9.08 0.46 -5.37
C PHE A 4 -9.13 0.41 -6.90
N GLY A 5 -9.87 1.36 -7.48
CA GLY A 5 -10.13 1.41 -8.92
C GLY A 5 -11.20 0.40 -9.33
N ASP A 6 -10.85 -0.51 -10.23
CA ASP A 6 -11.75 -1.56 -10.72
C ASP A 6 -11.91 -2.68 -9.67
N VAL A 7 -12.92 -2.59 -8.83
CA VAL A 7 -13.19 -3.58 -7.76
C VAL A 7 -13.89 -4.80 -8.39
N PRO A 8 -13.25 -5.99 -8.41
CA PRO A 8 -13.86 -7.17 -9.02
C PRO A 8 -15.15 -7.59 -8.32
N ALA A 9 -16.07 -8.23 -9.05
CA ALA A 9 -17.32 -8.74 -8.47
C ALA A 9 -17.04 -9.69 -7.29
N GLY A 10 -17.70 -9.45 -6.16
CA GLY A 10 -17.49 -10.19 -4.91
C GLY A 10 -16.31 -9.73 -4.06
N CYS A 11 -15.56 -8.71 -4.50
CA CYS A 11 -14.54 -8.03 -3.70
C CYS A 11 -15.07 -6.71 -3.11
N ALA A 12 -14.33 -6.16 -2.15
CA ALA A 12 -14.67 -4.91 -1.47
C ALA A 12 -13.57 -3.86 -1.60
N GLY A 13 -13.98 -2.59 -1.43
CA GLY A 13 -13.08 -1.48 -1.13
C GLY A 13 -12.73 -1.41 0.36
N PRO A 14 -12.01 -0.37 0.81
CA PRO A 14 -11.65 -0.21 2.22
C PRO A 14 -12.91 -0.04 3.09
N ASP A 15 -12.86 -0.59 4.30
CA ASP A 15 -13.83 -0.35 5.37
C ASP A 15 -13.34 0.75 6.32
N ASP A 16 -14.12 1.07 7.36
CA ASP A 16 -13.81 2.15 8.31
C ASP A 16 -12.61 1.86 9.24
N GLU A 17 -12.20 0.60 9.34
CA GLU A 17 -11.05 0.19 10.16
C GLU A 17 -9.74 0.15 9.34
N SER A 18 -9.83 0.12 8.02
CA SER A 18 -8.70 0.13 7.08
C SER A 18 -7.80 1.35 7.29
N LEU A 19 -6.48 1.15 7.25
CA LEU A 19 -5.47 2.21 7.42
C LEU A 19 -5.45 3.17 6.23
N VAL A 20 -5.78 2.69 5.02
CA VAL A 20 -5.86 3.47 3.79
C VAL A 20 -7.31 3.81 3.48
N ALA A 21 -7.60 5.09 3.29
CA ALA A 21 -8.91 5.61 2.91
C ALA A 21 -9.09 5.68 1.39
N GLY A 22 -7.99 5.88 0.66
CA GLY A 22 -8.01 6.12 -0.78
C GLY A 22 -6.67 5.80 -1.42
N LEU A 23 -6.69 5.33 -2.66
CA LEU A 23 -5.50 5.15 -3.48
C LEU A 23 -5.90 5.25 -4.96
N GLY A 24 -5.09 5.92 -5.77
CA GLY A 24 -5.31 6.01 -7.20
C GLY A 24 -4.87 4.75 -7.95
N GLY A 25 -5.52 4.48 -9.09
CA GLY A 25 -5.18 3.37 -9.97
C GLY A 25 -5.81 2.03 -9.57
N ASN A 26 -5.49 1.00 -10.33
CA ASN A 26 -5.99 -0.36 -10.13
C ASN A 26 -5.10 -1.10 -9.13
N MET A 27 -5.46 -1.04 -7.84
CA MET A 27 -4.59 -1.49 -6.75
C MET A 27 -5.27 -2.54 -5.89
N LEU A 28 -4.48 -3.47 -5.36
CA LEU A 28 -4.85 -4.38 -4.27
C LEU A 28 -4.09 -3.94 -3.03
N VAL A 29 -4.78 -3.81 -1.90
CA VAL A 29 -4.22 -3.34 -0.64
C VAL A 29 -4.54 -4.33 0.47
N GLY A 30 -3.56 -4.59 1.32
CA GLY A 30 -3.76 -5.26 2.60
C GLY A 30 -3.04 -4.51 3.69
N ASP A 31 -3.77 -4.03 4.69
CA ASP A 31 -3.20 -3.49 5.91
C ASP A 31 -3.29 -4.49 7.06
N PHE A 32 -2.32 -4.42 7.98
CA PHE A 32 -2.26 -5.32 9.13
C PHE A 32 -1.47 -4.70 10.27
N THR A 33 -1.82 -5.13 11.48
CA THR A 33 -1.11 -4.81 12.72
C THR A 33 -0.41 -6.08 13.19
N HIS A 34 0.92 -6.01 13.31
CA HIS A 34 1.73 -7.09 13.87
C HIS A 34 1.55 -7.16 15.39
N GLU A 35 1.91 -8.29 16.01
CA GLU A 35 1.71 -8.53 17.45
C GLU A 35 2.44 -7.51 18.34
N ASP A 36 3.56 -6.97 17.86
CA ASP A 36 4.33 -5.90 18.52
C ASP A 36 3.72 -4.49 18.35
N GLY A 37 2.57 -4.38 17.67
CA GLY A 37 1.87 -3.14 17.38
C GLY A 37 2.36 -2.41 16.13
N ALA A 38 3.42 -2.87 15.45
CA ALA A 38 3.87 -2.29 14.19
C ALA A 38 2.79 -2.46 13.12
N ARG A 39 2.52 -1.40 12.36
CA ARG A 39 1.49 -1.40 11.32
C ARG A 39 2.10 -1.36 9.94
N TYR A 40 1.53 -2.14 9.04
CA TYR A 40 2.02 -2.29 7.68
C TYR A 40 0.88 -2.17 6.67
N VAL A 41 1.25 -1.75 5.46
CA VAL A 41 0.38 -1.72 4.28
C VAL A 41 1.13 -2.36 3.12
N MET A 42 0.61 -3.47 2.61
CA MET A 42 1.02 -4.05 1.34
C MET A 42 0.16 -3.46 0.23
N VAL A 43 0.79 -2.90 -0.80
CA VAL A 43 0.10 -2.39 -1.99
C VAL A 43 0.65 -3.11 -3.22
N VAL A 44 -0.24 -3.56 -4.10
CA VAL A 44 0.11 -4.20 -5.37
C VAL A 44 -0.58 -3.49 -6.52
N ASN A 45 0.21 -3.12 -7.53
CA ASN A 45 -0.32 -2.66 -8.81
C ASN A 45 -0.90 -3.86 -9.56
N ARG A 46 -2.23 -3.86 -9.77
CA ARG A 46 -2.93 -4.91 -10.52
C ARG A 46 -3.03 -4.62 -12.02
N ASP A 47 -2.58 -3.45 -12.47
CA ASP A 47 -2.35 -3.24 -13.89
C ASP A 47 -1.11 -4.04 -14.31
N PHE A 48 -1.26 -4.91 -15.31
CA PHE A 48 -0.19 -5.75 -15.85
C PHE A 48 0.48 -5.15 -17.10
N ALA A 49 0.05 -3.96 -17.52
CA ALA A 49 0.60 -3.21 -18.64
C ALA A 49 1.27 -1.89 -18.23
N ASN A 50 0.73 -1.18 -17.24
CA ASN A 50 1.17 0.17 -16.90
C ASN A 50 1.72 0.28 -15.48
N SER A 51 2.78 1.08 -15.33
CA SER A 51 3.23 1.52 -14.02
C SER A 51 2.26 2.54 -13.43
N ALA A 52 2.15 2.57 -12.11
CA ALA A 52 1.27 3.50 -11.40
C ALA A 52 1.95 4.10 -10.17
N VAL A 53 1.58 5.34 -9.86
CA VAL A 53 2.00 6.01 -8.62
C VAL A 53 1.23 5.40 -7.45
N CYS A 54 1.95 4.84 -6.48
CA CYS A 54 1.43 4.38 -5.20
C CYS A 54 1.59 5.48 -4.15
N SER A 55 0.55 6.30 -4.01
CA SER A 55 0.45 7.35 -2.98
C SER A 55 -0.82 7.15 -2.16
N PRO A 56 -0.79 6.29 -1.11
CA PRO A 56 -1.96 6.01 -0.28
C PRO A 56 -2.38 7.25 0.51
N GLN A 57 -3.68 7.54 0.50
CA GLN A 57 -4.31 8.46 1.43
C GLN A 57 -4.64 7.69 2.69
N PHE A 58 -3.89 7.94 3.77
CA PHE A 58 -4.11 7.26 5.04
C PHE A 58 -5.25 7.91 5.83
N ARG A 59 -6.07 7.11 6.52
CA ARG A 59 -7.18 7.62 7.37
C ARG A 59 -6.69 8.55 8.48
N LYS A 60 -5.52 8.24 9.04
CA LYS A 60 -4.75 9.13 9.92
C LYS A 60 -3.44 9.42 9.20
N SER A 61 -2.83 10.58 9.40
CA SER A 61 -1.52 10.85 8.79
C SER A 61 -0.41 10.17 9.62
N PRO A 62 0.36 9.21 9.07
CA PRO A 62 1.53 8.69 9.75
C PRO A 62 2.63 9.76 9.79
N ALA A 63 3.45 9.75 10.85
CA ALA A 63 4.65 10.56 10.96
C ALA A 63 5.73 10.13 9.96
N LYS A 64 5.79 8.83 9.62
CA LYS A 64 6.74 8.27 8.66
C LYS A 64 6.15 7.10 7.88
N VAL A 65 6.49 7.04 6.60
CA VAL A 65 6.23 5.90 5.71
C VAL A 65 7.56 5.39 5.19
N GLU A 66 7.83 4.11 5.39
CA GLU A 66 9.07 3.46 4.97
C GLU A 66 8.76 2.23 4.15
N LYS A 67 9.49 2.01 3.05
CA LYS A 67 9.42 0.77 2.28
C LYS A 67 10.28 -0.30 2.94
N VAL A 68 9.77 -1.52 2.98
CA VAL A 68 10.53 -2.71 3.32
C VAL A 68 11.16 -3.24 2.03
N SER A 69 12.48 -3.32 2.00
CA SER A 69 13.21 -3.95 0.91
C SER A 69 12.80 -5.43 0.79
N PRO A 70 12.34 -5.90 -0.38
CA PRO A 70 11.97 -7.31 -0.55
C PRO A 70 13.19 -8.23 -0.57
N TYR A 71 14.40 -7.69 -0.74
CA TYR A 71 15.64 -8.46 -0.82
C TYR A 71 16.20 -8.81 0.56
N ASP A 72 16.22 -7.84 1.49
CA ASP A 72 16.90 -7.97 2.78
C ASP A 72 16.06 -7.50 3.99
N GLY A 73 14.82 -7.07 3.76
CA GLY A 73 13.91 -6.62 4.82
C GLY A 73 14.26 -5.26 5.43
N ARG A 74 15.29 -4.56 4.94
CA ARG A 74 15.69 -3.26 5.50
C ARG A 74 14.67 -2.18 5.17
N LEU A 75 14.52 -1.24 6.09
CA LEU A 75 13.65 -0.07 5.92
C LEU A 75 14.38 1.03 5.15
N GLY A 76 13.70 1.59 4.16
CA GLY A 76 14.12 2.79 3.44
C GLY A 76 13.02 3.83 3.42
N ALA A 77 13.36 5.10 3.26
CA ALA A 77 12.36 6.14 3.06
C ALA A 77 11.50 5.83 1.82
N TYR A 78 10.20 6.11 1.91
CA TYR A 78 9.27 5.96 0.79
C TYR A 78 8.79 7.33 0.32
N GLY A 79 9.12 7.69 -0.92
CA GLY A 79 8.82 8.99 -1.50
C GLY A 79 9.60 9.24 -2.79
N GLY A 80 9.42 10.41 -3.41
CA GLY A 80 10.12 10.73 -4.66
C GLY A 80 9.77 9.75 -5.77
N GLU A 81 10.78 9.18 -6.43
CA GLU A 81 10.61 8.19 -7.51
C GLU A 81 10.24 6.78 -7.01
N ASP A 82 10.50 6.48 -5.74
CA ASP A 82 10.20 5.16 -5.15
C ASP A 82 8.72 4.83 -5.04
N VAL A 83 7.84 5.82 -5.26
CA VAL A 83 6.39 5.64 -5.23
C VAL A 83 5.86 4.94 -6.48
N TRP A 84 6.66 4.77 -7.52
CA TRP A 84 6.22 4.10 -8.74
C TRP A 84 6.27 2.58 -8.58
N LEU A 85 5.13 1.94 -8.83
CA LEU A 85 5.03 0.49 -8.94
C LEU A 85 4.94 0.10 -10.41
N ALA A 86 5.88 -0.73 -10.85
CA ALA A 86 5.82 -1.37 -12.16
C ALA A 86 4.57 -2.27 -12.28
N PRO A 87 4.22 -2.73 -13.50
CA PRO A 87 3.09 -3.63 -13.67
C PRO A 87 3.24 -4.91 -12.83
N GLY A 88 2.21 -5.25 -12.06
CA GLY A 88 2.24 -6.40 -11.14
C GLY A 88 3.14 -6.25 -9.90
N GLN A 89 3.84 -5.13 -9.73
CA GLN A 89 4.77 -4.93 -8.61
C GLN A 89 4.01 -4.66 -7.30
N GLY A 90 4.54 -5.21 -6.22
CA GLY A 90 4.12 -4.90 -4.85
C GLY A 90 5.16 -4.07 -4.09
N VAL A 91 4.68 -3.35 -3.08
CA VAL A 91 5.52 -2.71 -2.04
C VAL A 91 4.90 -2.95 -0.68
N LEU A 92 5.74 -3.28 0.29
CA LEU A 92 5.36 -3.35 1.70
C LEU A 92 5.82 -2.08 2.40
N LEU A 93 4.89 -1.35 3.00
CA LEU A 93 5.13 -0.09 3.70
C LEU A 93 4.95 -0.29 5.20
N LYS A 94 5.92 0.16 5.99
CA LYS A 94 5.81 0.29 7.44
C LYS A 94 5.34 1.70 7.79
N LEU A 95 4.35 1.80 8.68
CA LEU A 95 3.79 3.07 9.14
C LEU A 95 4.21 3.34 10.59
N THR A 96 4.73 4.54 10.84
CA THR A 96 4.98 5.07 12.18
C THR A 96 4.04 6.23 12.43
N TRP A 97 3.37 6.24 13.59
CA TRP A 97 2.30 7.19 13.95
C TRP A 97 2.77 8.18 15.00
#